data_AF-A0AA39NLI9-F1
#
_entry.id   AF-A0AA39NLI9-F1
#
_cell.length_a   1.000
_cell.length_b   1.000
_cell.length_c   1.000
_cell.angle_alpha   90.00
_cell.angle_beta   90.00
_cell.angle_gamma   90.00
#
_symmetry.space_group_name_H-M   'P 1'
#
loop_
_entity.id
_entity.type
_entity.pdbx_description
1 polymer ?
#
loop_
_entity_poly.entity_id
_entity_poly.type
_entity_poly.pdbx_seq_one_letter_code
_entity_poly.pdbx_strand_id
1 'polypeptide(L)'
;MAVKREEAKKTHPKKQNGSILKWATRILFLSIFISTCGWLDTIKDRWYVLDPTELHELAKSAIDASPNNTAGMIEHIVANLTATYPSEQIRLNTDSSEWVFNNAGGAMGAMYIIHASITEYLIIFGTPLGTEGHTGLHTADDYFNILVGEEWAFRPGQLEMERYPPGSVHHLPRGTAKQYKMHEGCFALEYARGWIPLMLPFGFADTFTSTLDIPTLYNTVRVTAREMIQNLLIGKI
;
A
#
# COMPACT_ATOMS: atom_id res chain seq x y z
N MET A 1 -36.05 36.90 71.33
CA MET A 1 -36.45 36.61 69.95
C MET A 1 -35.35 37.07 69.01
N ALA A 2 -34.50 36.17 68.53
CA ALA A 2 -33.47 36.48 67.54
C ALA A 2 -33.91 35.88 66.19
N VAL A 3 -34.17 36.75 65.20
CA VAL A 3 -34.55 36.36 63.85
C VAL A 3 -33.28 35.98 63.08
N LYS A 4 -33.10 34.69 62.80
CA LYS A 4 -32.09 34.21 61.85
C LYS A 4 -32.59 34.55 60.44
N ARG A 5 -31.87 35.41 59.72
CA ARG A 5 -32.01 35.61 58.27
C ARG A 5 -31.37 34.41 57.56
N GLU A 6 -32.16 33.63 56.84
CA GLU A 6 -31.65 32.70 55.83
C GLU A 6 -31.14 33.49 54.62
N GLU A 7 -29.86 33.35 54.32
CA GLU A 7 -29.29 33.82 53.05
C GLU A 7 -29.68 32.86 51.92
N ALA A 8 -30.46 33.35 50.97
CA ALA A 8 -30.79 32.63 49.75
C ALA A 8 -29.53 32.44 48.88
N LYS A 9 -29.08 31.18 48.73
CA LYS A 9 -28.06 30.78 47.76
C LYS A 9 -28.55 31.12 46.34
N LYS A 10 -27.95 32.14 45.72
CA LYS A 10 -28.10 32.42 44.29
C LYS A 10 -27.47 31.28 43.48
N THR A 11 -28.30 30.44 42.87
CA THR A 11 -27.87 29.46 41.88
C THR A 11 -27.58 30.17 40.56
N HIS A 12 -26.31 30.32 40.21
CA HIS A 12 -25.93 30.75 38.87
C HIS A 12 -26.28 29.66 37.85
N PRO A 13 -26.97 29.97 36.73
CA PRO A 13 -27.24 28.99 35.70
C PRO A 13 -25.91 28.58 35.05
N LYS A 14 -25.60 27.28 35.08
CA LYS A 14 -24.43 26.71 34.39
C LYS A 14 -24.53 27.02 32.89
N LYS A 15 -23.54 27.74 32.36
CA LYS A 15 -23.30 28.02 30.93
C LYS A 15 -23.28 26.69 30.12
N GLN A 16 -24.43 26.22 29.65
CA GLN A 16 -24.55 25.02 28.79
C GLN A 16 -24.12 25.26 27.33
N ASN A 17 -24.09 26.51 26.87
CA ASN A 17 -23.80 26.87 25.46
C ASN A 17 -22.38 26.51 24.98
N GLY A 18 -21.42 26.32 25.90
CA GLY A 18 -20.03 26.02 25.54
C GLY A 18 -19.81 24.59 25.02
N SER A 19 -20.70 23.64 25.34
CA SER A 19 -20.56 22.24 24.89
C SER A 19 -21.04 22.06 23.45
N ILE A 20 -22.20 22.64 23.13
CA ILE A 20 -22.81 22.56 21.79
C ILE A 20 -21.91 23.22 20.74
N LEU A 21 -21.39 24.41 21.04
CA LEU A 21 -20.49 25.12 20.12
C LEU A 21 -19.20 24.32 19.88
N LYS A 22 -18.61 23.69 20.91
CA LYS A 22 -17.42 22.83 20.76
C LYS A 22 -17.69 21.61 19.88
N TRP A 23 -18.82 20.94 20.06
CA TRP A 23 -19.18 19.79 19.21
C TRP A 23 -19.50 20.22 17.79
N ALA A 24 -20.18 21.35 17.60
CA ALA A 24 -20.42 21.92 16.27
C ALA A 24 -19.11 22.24 15.55
N THR A 25 -18.13 22.85 16.25
CA THR A 25 -16.80 23.11 15.69
C THR A 25 -16.07 21.82 15.31
N ARG A 26 -16.12 20.78 16.15
CA ARG A 26 -15.51 19.47 15.84
C ARG A 26 -16.15 18.80 14.63
N ILE A 27 -17.48 18.81 14.57
CA ILE A 27 -18.23 18.26 13.43
C ILE A 27 -17.90 19.03 12.15
N LEU A 28 -17.78 20.35 12.23
CA LEU A 28 -17.39 21.17 11.09
C LEU A 28 -15.99 20.79 10.59
N PHE A 29 -14.99 20.73 11.46
CA PHE A 29 -13.64 20.32 11.07
C PHE A 29 -13.60 18.90 10.51
N LEU A 30 -14.31 17.96 11.13
CA LEU A 30 -14.43 16.59 10.63
C LEU A 30 -15.08 16.55 9.24
N SER A 31 -16.14 17.33 9.03
CA SER A 31 -16.84 17.40 7.74
C SER A 31 -15.95 18.00 6.65
N ILE A 32 -15.20 19.07 6.96
CA ILE A 32 -14.23 19.67 6.05
C ILE A 32 -13.12 18.66 5.72
N PHE A 33 -12.61 17.94 6.72
CA PHE A 33 -11.58 16.93 6.54
C PHE A 33 -12.06 15.79 5.63
N ILE A 34 -13.22 15.19 5.93
CA ILE A 34 -13.81 14.11 5.12
C ILE A 34 -14.08 14.60 3.69
N SER A 35 -14.63 15.81 3.52
CA SER A 35 -14.89 16.36 2.20
C SER A 35 -13.61 16.61 1.41
N THR A 36 -12.57 17.12 2.06
CA THR A 36 -11.25 17.30 1.46
C THR A 36 -10.63 15.98 1.05
N CYS A 37 -10.63 14.97 1.92
CA CYS A 37 -10.14 13.62 1.60
C CYS A 37 -10.93 12.99 0.46
N GLY A 38 -12.25 13.11 0.46
CA GLY A 38 -13.11 12.65 -0.62
C GLY A 38 -12.78 13.32 -1.94
N TRP A 39 -12.59 14.65 -1.94
CA TRP A 39 -12.18 15.39 -3.13
C TRP A 39 -10.79 15.01 -3.63
N LEU A 40 -9.79 14.91 -2.74
CA LEU A 40 -8.44 14.46 -3.10
C LEU A 40 -8.47 13.07 -3.74
N ASP A 41 -9.32 12.17 -3.22
CA ASP A 41 -9.49 10.83 -3.77
C ASP A 41 -10.07 10.84 -5.20
N THR A 42 -10.84 11.86 -5.60
CA THR A 42 -11.37 11.98 -6.97
C THR A 42 -10.35 12.47 -8.00
N ILE A 43 -9.20 13.00 -7.56
CA ILE A 43 -8.20 13.62 -8.44
C ILE A 43 -6.83 12.93 -8.39
N LYS A 44 -6.73 11.84 -7.63
CA LYS A 44 -5.47 11.15 -7.35
C LYS A 44 -4.81 10.54 -8.59
N ASP A 45 -5.63 10.21 -9.57
CA ASP A 45 -5.23 9.67 -10.86
C ASP A 45 -4.31 10.60 -11.66
N ARG A 46 -4.39 11.91 -11.41
CA ARG A 46 -3.51 12.93 -12.02
C ARG A 46 -2.06 12.78 -11.61
N TRP A 47 -1.78 12.07 -10.52
CA TRP A 47 -0.43 11.82 -10.03
C TRP A 47 0.09 10.46 -10.47
N TYR A 48 -0.71 9.65 -11.16
CA TYR A 48 -0.24 8.37 -11.67
C TYR A 48 0.68 8.58 -12.87
N VAL A 49 1.85 7.93 -12.82
CA VAL A 49 2.83 7.92 -13.90
C VAL A 49 2.87 6.57 -14.59
N LEU A 50 2.66 5.48 -13.84
CA LEU A 50 2.74 4.13 -14.36
C LEU A 50 1.37 3.68 -14.89
N ASP A 51 1.34 2.97 -16.02
CA ASP A 51 0.14 2.37 -16.57
C ASP A 51 0.11 0.85 -16.32
N PRO A 52 -0.98 0.29 -15.75
CA PRO A 52 -1.06 -1.16 -15.50
C PRO A 52 -0.89 -2.03 -16.75
N THR A 53 -1.34 -1.57 -17.92
CA THR A 53 -1.26 -2.32 -19.18
C THR A 53 0.17 -2.34 -19.68
N GLU A 54 0.87 -1.19 -19.63
CA GLU A 54 2.28 -1.08 -19.98
C GLU A 54 3.16 -1.94 -19.05
N LEU A 55 2.87 -1.96 -17.75
CA LEU A 55 3.56 -2.83 -16.79
C LEU A 55 3.30 -4.32 -17.04
N HIS A 56 2.09 -4.68 -17.46
CA HIS A 56 1.77 -6.06 -17.82
C HIS A 56 2.53 -6.51 -19.07
N GLU A 57 2.59 -5.68 -20.11
CA GLU A 57 3.38 -5.96 -21.31
C GLU A 57 4.89 -5.99 -20.99
N LEU A 58 5.37 -5.12 -20.11
CA LEU A 58 6.74 -5.16 -19.63
C LEU A 58 7.06 -6.48 -18.92
N ALA A 59 6.19 -6.93 -18.01
CA ALA A 59 6.35 -8.20 -17.30
C ALA A 59 6.43 -9.38 -18.27
N LYS A 60 5.54 -9.45 -19.27
CA LYS A 60 5.61 -10.48 -20.33
C LYS A 60 6.91 -10.40 -21.12
N SER A 61 7.34 -9.20 -21.51
CA SER A 61 8.60 -9.02 -22.24
C SER A 61 9.82 -9.48 -21.42
N ALA A 62 9.78 -9.31 -20.10
CA ALA A 62 10.83 -9.76 -19.20
C ALA A 62 10.89 -11.29 -19.13
N ILE A 63 9.73 -11.95 -19.07
CA ILE A 63 9.62 -13.42 -19.12
C ILE A 63 10.22 -13.96 -20.43
N ASP A 64 9.87 -13.35 -21.55
CA ASP A 64 10.38 -13.75 -22.87
C ASP A 64 11.89 -13.52 -23.01
N ALA A 65 12.40 -12.40 -22.47
CA ALA A 65 13.81 -12.05 -22.53
C ALA A 65 14.69 -12.89 -21.59
N SER A 66 14.16 -13.37 -20.47
CA SER A 66 14.90 -14.14 -19.46
C SER A 66 14.16 -15.41 -19.01
N PRO A 67 13.92 -16.40 -19.91
CA PRO A 67 13.19 -17.61 -19.56
C PRO A 67 13.86 -18.36 -18.41
N ASN A 68 13.09 -18.73 -17.38
CA ASN A 68 13.56 -19.42 -16.17
C ASN A 68 14.65 -18.69 -15.37
N ASN A 69 14.87 -17.40 -15.61
CA ASN A 69 15.85 -16.60 -14.87
C ASN A 69 15.19 -15.36 -14.28
N THR A 70 14.63 -15.50 -13.07
CA THR A 70 13.94 -14.42 -12.36
C THR A 70 14.83 -13.20 -12.14
N ALA A 71 16.13 -13.39 -11.85
CA ALA A 71 17.05 -12.26 -11.69
C ALA A 71 17.20 -11.47 -13.00
N GLY A 72 17.34 -12.17 -14.14
CA GLY A 72 17.37 -11.55 -15.46
C GLY A 72 16.06 -10.83 -15.82
N MET A 73 14.91 -11.38 -15.40
CA MET A 73 13.61 -10.70 -15.57
C MET A 73 13.59 -9.36 -14.82
N ILE A 74 14.07 -9.35 -13.57
CA ILE A 74 14.13 -8.14 -12.74
C ILE A 74 15.08 -7.10 -13.37
N GLU A 75 16.26 -7.52 -13.82
CA GLU A 75 17.22 -6.65 -14.52
C GLU A 75 16.59 -6.03 -15.79
N HIS A 76 15.88 -6.83 -16.59
CA HIS A 76 15.18 -6.36 -17.79
C HIS A 76 14.09 -5.33 -17.45
N ILE A 77 13.31 -5.57 -16.40
CA ILE A 77 12.27 -4.65 -15.91
C ILE A 77 12.89 -3.32 -15.50
N VAL A 78 13.88 -3.34 -14.61
CA VAL A 78 14.52 -2.11 -14.09
C VAL A 78 15.19 -1.33 -15.22
N ALA A 79 15.87 -2.01 -16.15
CA ALA A 79 16.49 -1.37 -17.30
C ALA A 79 15.47 -0.69 -18.22
N ASN A 80 14.36 -1.36 -18.53
CA ASN A 80 13.30 -0.77 -19.37
C ASN A 80 12.61 0.40 -18.68
N LEU A 81 12.26 0.27 -17.40
CA LEU A 81 11.63 1.37 -16.66
C LEU A 81 12.54 2.62 -16.63
N THR A 82 13.83 2.42 -16.40
CA THR A 82 14.82 3.51 -16.37
C THR A 82 15.00 4.15 -17.75
N ALA A 83 14.87 3.39 -18.84
CA ALA A 83 14.94 3.92 -20.19
C ALA A 83 13.65 4.65 -20.63
N THR A 84 12.50 4.15 -20.18
CA THR A 84 11.18 4.68 -20.56
C THR A 84 10.82 5.95 -19.80
N TYR A 85 11.10 6.00 -18.50
CA TYR A 85 10.66 7.12 -17.65
C TYR A 85 11.82 8.02 -17.23
N PRO A 86 11.78 9.32 -17.57
CA PRO A 86 12.78 10.30 -17.13
C PRO A 86 12.80 10.47 -15.61
N SER A 87 14.00 10.69 -15.05
CA SER A 87 14.21 10.80 -13.60
C SER A 87 13.57 12.05 -12.96
N GLU A 88 13.19 13.02 -13.79
CA GLU A 88 12.46 14.23 -13.41
C GLU A 88 10.96 13.98 -13.26
N GLN A 89 10.44 12.88 -13.82
CA GLN A 89 9.03 12.49 -13.74
C GLN A 89 8.80 11.45 -12.62
N ILE A 90 9.72 10.49 -12.48
CA ILE A 90 9.62 9.41 -11.48
C ILE A 90 11.02 8.99 -11.04
N ARG A 91 11.21 8.81 -9.73
CA ARG A 91 12.43 8.21 -9.17
C ARG A 91 12.25 6.70 -9.06
N LEU A 92 13.24 5.98 -9.58
CA LEU A 92 13.33 4.54 -9.53
C LEU A 92 14.60 4.15 -8.76
N ASN A 93 14.47 3.23 -7.82
CA ASN A 93 15.58 2.60 -7.13
C ASN A 93 16.16 1.50 -8.01
N THR A 94 17.36 1.72 -8.56
CA THR A 94 18.06 0.73 -9.39
C THR A 94 18.96 -0.20 -8.60
N ASP A 95 19.03 -0.07 -7.26
CA ASP A 95 19.82 -0.95 -6.41
C ASP A 95 19.02 -2.22 -6.07
N SER A 96 19.15 -3.24 -6.94
CA SER A 96 18.50 -4.55 -6.77
C SER A 96 19.06 -5.39 -5.62
N SER A 97 20.03 -4.88 -4.86
CA SER A 97 20.51 -5.53 -3.63
C SER A 97 19.67 -5.20 -2.39
N GLU A 98 18.84 -4.15 -2.43
CA GLU A 98 18.01 -3.71 -1.29
C GLU A 98 16.72 -4.53 -1.14
N TRP A 99 16.87 -5.84 -0.92
CA TRP A 99 15.78 -6.73 -0.53
C TRP A 99 15.48 -6.65 0.96
N VAL A 100 14.20 -6.71 1.30
CA VAL A 100 13.73 -6.83 2.69
C VAL A 100 12.67 -7.91 2.79
N PHE A 101 12.58 -8.59 3.94
CA PHE A 101 11.44 -9.46 4.21
C PHE A 101 10.17 -8.62 4.36
N ASN A 102 9.05 -9.20 3.96
CA ASN A 102 7.73 -8.65 4.11
C ASN A 102 6.81 -9.70 4.75
N ASN A 103 6.24 -9.36 5.90
CA ASN A 103 5.27 -10.18 6.63
C ASN A 103 3.98 -9.38 6.77
N ALA A 104 2.92 -9.83 6.12
CA ALA A 104 1.62 -9.17 6.17
C ALA A 104 0.47 -10.16 5.87
N GLY A 105 -0.64 -10.03 6.58
CA GLY A 105 -1.83 -10.87 6.37
C GLY A 105 -1.61 -12.36 6.63
N GLY A 106 -0.60 -12.73 7.42
CA GLY A 106 -0.16 -14.11 7.63
C GLY A 106 0.77 -14.66 6.55
N ALA A 107 0.97 -13.93 5.45
CA ALA A 107 1.91 -14.30 4.40
C ALA A 107 3.31 -13.77 4.69
N MET A 108 4.32 -14.43 4.14
CA MET A 108 5.73 -14.05 4.23
C MET A 108 6.39 -14.18 2.85
N GLY A 109 7.01 -13.10 2.42
CA GLY A 109 7.85 -13.05 1.23
C GLY A 109 9.03 -12.12 1.40
N ALA A 110 9.73 -11.86 0.30
CA ALA A 110 10.73 -10.81 0.20
C ALA A 110 10.28 -9.81 -0.87
N MET A 111 10.60 -8.54 -0.64
CA MET A 111 10.34 -7.48 -1.60
C MET A 111 11.57 -6.67 -1.94
N TYR A 112 11.63 -6.22 -3.18
CA TYR A 112 12.56 -5.20 -3.68
C TYR A 112 11.74 -4.03 -4.20
N ILE A 113 11.92 -2.85 -3.58
CA ILE A 113 11.18 -1.64 -3.93
C ILE A 113 11.88 -0.96 -5.10
N ILE A 114 11.23 -0.96 -6.27
CA ILE A 114 11.67 -0.25 -7.48
C ILE A 114 11.19 1.21 -7.42
N HIS A 115 9.97 1.46 -6.97
CA HIS A 115 9.40 2.80 -6.83
C HIS A 115 8.48 2.87 -5.61
N ALA A 116 8.52 3.99 -4.89
CA ALA A 116 7.48 4.34 -3.92
C ALA A 116 7.25 5.86 -3.91
N SER A 117 5.98 6.25 -4.01
CA SER A 117 5.44 7.59 -3.84
C SER A 117 4.20 7.53 -2.92
N ILE A 118 3.58 8.68 -2.63
CA ILE A 118 2.33 8.73 -1.86
C ILE A 118 1.19 8.06 -2.66
N THR A 119 1.26 8.08 -4.00
CA THR A 119 0.16 7.60 -4.85
C THR A 119 0.39 6.28 -5.58
N GLU A 120 1.64 5.85 -5.70
CA GLU A 120 2.03 4.62 -6.42
C GLU A 120 3.21 3.92 -5.75
N TYR A 121 3.25 2.59 -5.82
CA TYR A 121 4.50 1.84 -5.67
C TYR A 121 4.64 0.80 -6.77
N LEU A 122 5.88 0.43 -7.03
CA LEU A 122 6.24 -0.70 -7.89
C LEU A 122 7.31 -1.51 -7.18
N ILE A 123 7.04 -2.79 -6.94
CA ILE A 123 7.97 -3.68 -6.25
C ILE A 123 8.07 -5.01 -7.00
N ILE A 124 9.16 -5.72 -6.77
CA ILE A 124 9.18 -7.17 -6.96
C ILE A 124 8.81 -7.78 -5.62
N PHE A 125 7.79 -8.63 -5.59
CA PHE A 125 7.42 -9.37 -4.38
C PHE A 125 7.32 -10.86 -4.71
N GLY A 126 7.78 -11.70 -3.79
CA GLY A 126 7.69 -13.14 -3.97
C GLY A 126 8.36 -13.95 -2.88
N THR A 127 8.38 -15.25 -3.09
CA THR A 127 9.06 -16.21 -2.22
C THR A 127 9.52 -17.42 -3.04
N PRO A 128 10.75 -17.92 -2.82
CA PRO A 128 11.21 -19.15 -3.44
C PRO A 128 10.57 -20.41 -2.81
N LEU A 129 9.89 -20.28 -1.67
CA LEU A 129 9.34 -21.40 -0.90
C LEU A 129 7.85 -21.62 -1.18
N GLY A 130 7.07 -20.55 -1.02
CA GLY A 130 5.61 -20.57 -1.02
C GLY A 130 5.06 -19.85 0.21
N THR A 131 3.90 -19.21 0.07
CA THR A 131 3.21 -18.51 1.16
C THR A 131 1.73 -18.33 0.85
N GLU A 132 0.90 -18.16 1.87
CA GLU A 132 -0.52 -17.85 1.73
C GLU A 132 -1.00 -16.95 2.86
N GLY A 133 -2.05 -16.17 2.59
CA GLY A 133 -2.58 -15.23 3.57
C GLY A 133 -3.75 -14.42 3.06
N HIS A 134 -4.12 -13.44 3.85
CA HIS A 134 -5.13 -12.45 3.52
C HIS A 134 -4.51 -11.36 2.63
N THR A 135 -5.16 -10.97 1.53
CA THR A 135 -4.61 -9.94 0.61
C THR A 135 -4.58 -8.53 1.20
N GLY A 136 -5.28 -8.30 2.31
CA GLY A 136 -5.53 -6.97 2.86
C GLY A 136 -6.77 -6.32 2.25
N LEU A 137 -7.27 -5.28 2.92
CA LEU A 137 -8.38 -4.44 2.45
C LEU A 137 -7.83 -3.05 2.14
N HIS A 138 -7.24 -2.91 0.96
CA HIS A 138 -6.45 -1.74 0.62
C HIS A 138 -7.28 -0.57 0.08
N THR A 139 -6.75 0.65 0.25
CA THR A 139 -7.30 1.89 -0.33
C THR A 139 -6.76 2.19 -1.73
N ALA A 140 -6.07 1.22 -2.31
CA ALA A 140 -5.45 1.25 -3.63
C ALA A 140 -5.90 0.03 -4.44
N ASP A 141 -5.84 0.14 -5.76
CA ASP A 141 -5.85 -1.02 -6.66
C ASP A 141 -4.44 -1.62 -6.67
N ASP A 142 -4.39 -2.95 -6.73
CA ASP A 142 -3.13 -3.71 -6.71
C ASP A 142 -3.10 -4.75 -7.84
N TYR A 143 -1.96 -4.88 -8.50
CA TYR A 143 -1.77 -5.64 -9.72
C TYR A 143 -0.52 -6.52 -9.58
N PHE A 144 -0.71 -7.83 -9.49
CA PHE A 144 0.37 -8.81 -9.44
C PHE A 144 0.60 -9.38 -10.83
N ASN A 145 1.63 -8.91 -11.52
CA ASN A 145 2.06 -9.48 -12.80
C ASN A 145 2.99 -10.66 -12.53
N ILE A 146 2.52 -11.87 -12.73
CA ILE A 146 3.25 -13.09 -12.35
C ILE A 146 4.43 -13.31 -13.30
N LEU A 147 5.64 -13.31 -12.75
CA LEU A 147 6.89 -13.49 -13.51
C LEU A 147 7.30 -14.97 -13.57
N VAL A 148 7.18 -15.66 -12.44
CA VAL A 148 7.54 -17.07 -12.28
C VAL A 148 6.64 -17.70 -11.22
N GLY A 149 6.46 -19.01 -11.29
CA GLY A 149 5.58 -19.75 -10.38
C GLY A 149 4.11 -19.44 -10.63
N GLU A 150 3.28 -19.64 -9.61
CA GLU A 150 1.85 -19.37 -9.70
C GLU A 150 1.31 -18.70 -8.45
N GLU A 151 0.37 -17.78 -8.66
CA GLU A 151 -0.48 -17.26 -7.61
C GLU A 151 -1.88 -17.87 -7.73
N TRP A 152 -2.42 -18.35 -6.61
CA TRP A 152 -3.79 -18.83 -6.51
C TRP A 152 -4.58 -17.90 -5.58
N ALA A 153 -5.85 -17.70 -5.86
CA ALA A 153 -6.69 -16.86 -5.03
C ALA A 153 -8.14 -17.35 -4.99
N PHE A 154 -8.86 -16.98 -3.94
CA PHE A 154 -10.32 -17.09 -3.91
C PHE A 154 -10.94 -16.06 -2.98
N ARG A 155 -12.22 -15.78 -3.21
CA ARG A 155 -13.09 -14.94 -2.38
C ARG A 155 -14.00 -15.81 -1.51
N PRO A 156 -14.36 -15.37 -0.30
CA PRO A 156 -15.34 -16.07 0.52
C PRO A 156 -16.61 -16.43 -0.27
N GLY A 157 -16.98 -17.71 -0.27
CA GLY A 157 -18.13 -18.24 -1.01
C GLY A 157 -17.82 -18.84 -2.38
N GLN A 158 -16.63 -18.62 -2.95
CA GLN A 158 -16.15 -19.37 -4.11
C GLN A 158 -15.72 -20.78 -3.67
N LEU A 159 -16.10 -21.81 -4.44
CA LEU A 159 -15.70 -23.21 -4.18
C LEU A 159 -14.54 -23.68 -5.05
N GLU A 160 -14.19 -22.89 -6.08
CA GLU A 160 -13.09 -23.16 -7.00
C GLU A 160 -12.10 -21.99 -6.93
N MET A 161 -10.80 -22.30 -7.03
CA MET A 161 -9.75 -21.30 -6.98
C MET A 161 -9.52 -20.62 -8.34
N GLU A 162 -9.15 -19.35 -8.30
CA GLU A 162 -8.55 -18.63 -9.42
C GLU A 162 -7.07 -18.98 -9.47
N ARG A 163 -6.52 -19.23 -10.67
CA ARG A 163 -5.12 -19.59 -10.89
C ARG A 163 -4.47 -18.62 -11.87
N TYR A 164 -3.37 -18.02 -11.46
CA TYR A 164 -2.62 -17.00 -12.19
C TYR A 164 -1.20 -17.53 -12.49
N PRO A 165 -0.95 -18.09 -13.70
CA PRO A 165 0.36 -18.57 -14.14
C PRO A 165 1.28 -17.42 -14.62
N PRO A 166 2.56 -17.68 -14.96
CA PRO A 166 3.45 -16.65 -15.50
C PRO A 166 2.88 -15.97 -16.74
N GLY A 167 3.03 -14.64 -16.81
CA GLY A 167 2.48 -13.80 -17.87
C GLY A 167 1.01 -13.44 -17.69
N SER A 168 0.37 -13.86 -16.59
CA SER A 168 -0.96 -13.38 -16.19
C SER A 168 -0.87 -12.22 -15.20
N VAL A 169 -2.00 -11.56 -14.96
CA VAL A 169 -2.13 -10.49 -13.94
C VAL A 169 -3.29 -10.79 -12.99
N HIS A 170 -3.00 -10.83 -11.70
CA HIS A 170 -4.02 -10.85 -10.66
C HIS A 170 -4.30 -9.41 -10.22
N HIS A 171 -5.46 -8.88 -10.63
CA HIS A 171 -5.95 -7.57 -10.20
C HIS A 171 -6.81 -7.70 -8.93
N LEU A 172 -6.41 -6.98 -7.89
CA LEU A 172 -7.14 -6.80 -6.65
C LEU A 172 -7.72 -5.38 -6.61
N PRO A 173 -9.02 -5.22 -6.89
CA PRO A 173 -9.66 -3.92 -6.82
C PRO A 173 -9.63 -3.34 -5.41
N ARG A 174 -9.51 -2.02 -5.32
CA ARG A 174 -9.61 -1.28 -4.06
C ARG A 174 -10.81 -1.73 -3.23
N GLY A 175 -10.59 -1.90 -1.92
CA GLY A 175 -11.65 -2.23 -0.97
C GLY A 175 -12.21 -3.65 -1.14
N THR A 176 -11.49 -4.53 -1.84
CA THR A 176 -11.79 -5.96 -1.89
C THR A 176 -10.75 -6.75 -1.11
N ALA A 177 -11.09 -7.98 -0.73
CA ALA A 177 -10.19 -8.90 -0.07
C ALA A 177 -10.36 -10.30 -0.65
N LYS A 178 -9.26 -11.05 -0.68
CA LYS A 178 -9.20 -12.48 -1.02
C LYS A 178 -8.29 -13.19 -0.02
N GLN A 179 -8.37 -14.52 0.01
CA GLN A 179 -7.20 -15.31 0.35
C GLN A 179 -6.37 -15.45 -0.93
N TYR A 180 -5.05 -15.32 -0.80
CA TYR A 180 -4.13 -15.60 -1.88
C TYR A 180 -3.04 -16.58 -1.42
N LYS A 181 -2.40 -17.21 -2.39
CA LYS A 181 -1.29 -18.13 -2.19
C LYS A 181 -0.30 -17.97 -3.32
N MET A 182 0.93 -17.60 -2.99
CA MET A 182 2.08 -17.82 -3.86
C MET A 182 2.51 -19.27 -3.67
N HIS A 183 2.21 -20.12 -4.66
CA HIS A 183 2.14 -21.58 -4.45
C HIS A 183 3.50 -22.20 -4.12
N GLU A 184 4.38 -22.28 -5.11
CA GLU A 184 5.71 -22.89 -5.01
C GLU A 184 6.66 -22.05 -5.87
N GLY A 185 7.59 -21.32 -5.25
CA GLY A 185 8.58 -20.50 -5.98
C GLY A 185 7.96 -19.45 -6.90
N CYS A 186 7.20 -18.50 -6.34
CA CYS A 186 6.48 -17.48 -7.10
C CYS A 186 7.04 -16.08 -6.86
N PHE A 187 7.24 -15.31 -7.93
CA PHE A 187 7.57 -13.88 -7.87
C PHE A 187 6.72 -13.11 -8.88
N ALA A 188 6.32 -11.91 -8.50
CA ALA A 188 5.52 -11.00 -9.30
C ALA A 188 6.13 -9.60 -9.34
N LEU A 189 5.90 -8.89 -10.45
CA LEU A 189 5.98 -7.44 -10.51
C LEU A 189 4.66 -6.89 -9.98
N GLU A 190 4.70 -6.37 -8.76
CA GLU A 190 3.54 -5.88 -8.05
C GLU A 190 3.47 -4.36 -8.16
N TYR A 191 2.33 -3.87 -8.64
CA TYR A 191 2.05 -2.45 -8.83
C TYR A 191 0.78 -2.08 -8.09
N ALA A 192 0.87 -1.08 -7.22
CA ALA A 192 -0.31 -0.48 -6.60
C ALA A 192 -0.45 1.00 -6.93
N ARG A 193 -1.71 1.42 -7.08
CA ARG A 193 -2.09 2.83 -7.31
C ARG A 193 -3.28 3.24 -6.45
N GLY A 194 -3.11 4.32 -5.71
CA GLY A 194 -4.05 4.74 -4.65
C GLY A 194 -3.30 5.44 -3.52
N TRP A 195 -3.85 5.49 -2.31
CA TRP A 195 -3.16 6.14 -1.20
C TRP A 195 -2.22 5.16 -0.48
N ILE A 196 -0.97 5.06 -0.97
CA ILE A 196 0.00 4.04 -0.52
C ILE A 196 0.29 4.09 0.98
N PRO A 197 0.46 5.26 1.65
CA PRO A 197 0.72 5.29 3.09
C PRO A 197 -0.39 4.64 3.93
N LEU A 198 -1.63 4.58 3.41
CA LEU A 198 -2.75 3.94 4.11
C LEU A 198 -2.72 2.41 4.02
N MET A 199 -1.86 1.83 3.18
CA MET A 199 -1.62 0.38 3.12
C MET A 199 -0.59 -0.08 4.17
N LEU A 200 0.32 0.81 4.59
CA LEU A 200 1.41 0.49 5.52
C LEU A 200 0.97 -0.11 6.87
N PRO A 201 -0.16 0.30 7.50
CA PRO A 201 -0.60 -0.34 8.74
C PRO A 201 -0.83 -1.85 8.58
N PHE A 202 -1.37 -2.29 7.44
CA PHE A 202 -1.50 -3.71 7.14
C PHE A 202 -0.12 -4.34 6.91
N GLY A 203 0.73 -3.70 6.10
CA GLY A 203 2.09 -4.17 5.79
C GLY A 203 3.03 -4.30 6.99
N PHE A 204 2.72 -3.65 8.12
CA PHE A 204 3.52 -3.74 9.35
C PHE A 204 2.82 -4.48 10.50
N ALA A 205 1.55 -4.86 10.35
CA ALA A 205 0.78 -5.46 11.44
C ALA A 205 1.48 -6.70 12.00
N ASP A 206 1.82 -7.66 11.13
CA ASP A 206 2.49 -8.89 11.55
C ASP A 206 3.91 -8.66 12.08
N THR A 207 4.60 -7.61 11.65
CA THR A 207 5.87 -7.23 12.27
C THR A 207 5.69 -6.87 13.74
N PHE A 208 4.66 -6.08 14.07
CA PHE A 208 4.41 -5.65 15.44
C PHE A 208 3.71 -6.70 16.31
N THR A 209 2.95 -7.62 15.71
CA THR A 209 2.13 -8.58 16.47
C THR A 209 2.59 -10.03 16.36
N SER A 210 3.53 -10.34 15.47
CA SER A 210 4.02 -11.71 15.23
C SER A 210 5.54 -11.78 15.26
N THR A 211 6.24 -11.24 14.26
CA THR A 211 7.67 -11.53 14.05
C THR A 211 8.59 -10.72 14.95
N LEU A 212 8.18 -9.50 15.33
CA LEU A 212 9.00 -8.53 16.07
C LEU A 212 10.36 -8.24 15.40
N ASP A 213 10.44 -8.40 14.08
CA ASP A 213 11.65 -8.16 13.29
C ASP A 213 11.88 -6.66 13.05
N ILE A 214 12.36 -5.98 14.11
CA ILE A 214 12.64 -4.55 14.11
C ILE A 214 13.74 -4.16 13.09
N PRO A 215 14.83 -4.94 12.90
CA PRO A 215 15.80 -4.64 11.83
C PRO A 215 15.17 -4.59 10.44
N THR A 216 14.33 -5.58 10.08
CA THR A 216 13.61 -5.56 8.81
C THR A 216 12.66 -4.37 8.72
N LEU A 217 11.91 -4.07 9.79
CA LEU A 217 11.04 -2.88 9.85
C LEU A 217 11.82 -1.59 9.55
N TYR A 218 12.98 -1.41 10.19
CA TYR A 218 13.82 -0.24 9.97
C TYR A 218 14.27 -0.13 8.50
N ASN A 219 14.73 -1.24 7.92
CA ASN A 219 15.16 -1.24 6.51
C ASN A 219 14.01 -0.90 5.57
N THR A 220 12.83 -1.50 5.78
CA THR A 220 11.63 -1.21 5.00
C THR A 220 11.24 0.27 5.11
N VAL A 221 11.15 0.81 6.33
CA VAL A 221 10.80 2.23 6.54
C VAL A 221 11.84 3.15 5.92
N ARG A 222 13.14 2.86 6.10
CA ARG A 222 14.24 3.66 5.54
C ARG A 222 14.18 3.73 4.02
N VAL A 223 14.02 2.59 3.36
CA VAL A 223 13.96 2.51 1.89
C VAL A 223 12.69 3.19 1.38
N THR A 224 11.51 2.82 1.89
CA THR A 224 10.24 3.44 1.46
C THR A 224 10.23 4.95 1.68
N ALA A 225 10.69 5.44 2.84
CA ALA A 225 10.75 6.86 3.11
C ALA A 225 11.76 7.59 2.19
N ARG A 226 12.93 7.00 1.91
CA ARG A 226 13.90 7.55 0.96
C ARG A 226 13.26 7.72 -0.42
N GLU A 227 12.64 6.67 -0.94
CA GLU A 227 12.00 6.71 -2.26
C GLU A 227 10.84 7.71 -2.32
N MET A 228 9.97 7.72 -1.30
CA MET A 228 8.85 8.67 -1.23
C MET A 228 9.33 10.11 -1.16
N ILE A 229 10.34 10.41 -0.33
CA ILE A 229 10.89 11.76 -0.21
C ILE A 229 11.54 12.20 -1.52
N GLN A 230 12.31 11.34 -2.18
CA GLN A 230 12.95 11.69 -3.45
C GLN A 230 11.94 11.96 -4.57
N ASN A 231 10.83 11.21 -4.61
CA ASN A 231 9.72 11.47 -5.53
C ASN A 231 9.03 12.80 -5.22
N LEU A 232 8.76 13.09 -3.95
CA LEU A 232 8.17 14.38 -3.55
C LEU A 232 9.04 15.58 -3.95
N LEU A 233 10.37 15.46 -3.87
CA LEU A 233 11.31 16.52 -4.25
C LEU A 233 11.28 16.86 -5.75
N ILE A 234 10.85 15.93 -6.61
CA ILE A 234 10.64 16.18 -8.05
C ILE A 234 9.17 16.48 -8.38
N GLY A 235 8.30 16.60 -7.38
CA GLY A 235 6.87 16.86 -7.57
C GLY A 235 6.03 15.64 -7.90
N LYS A 236 6.62 14.43 -7.86
CA LYS A 236 5.86 13.18 -7.93
C LYS A 236 5.21 12.92 -6.58
N ILE A 237 3.88 13.03 -6.56
CA ILE A 237 3.06 12.73 -5.39
C ILE A 237 2.80 11.24 -5.36
#